data_AF-A0A9X4BW17-F1
#
_entry.id   AF-A0A9X4BW17-F1
#
_cell.length_a   1.000
_cell.length_b   1.000
_cell.length_c   1.000
_cell.angle_alpha   90.00
_cell.angle_beta   90.00
_cell.angle_gamma   90.00
#
_symmetry.space_group_name_H-M   'P 1'
#
loop_
_entity.id
_entity.type
_entity.pdbx_description
1 polymer ?
#
loop_
_entity_poly.entity_id
_entity_poly.type
_entity_poly.pdbx_seq_one_letter_code
_entity_poly.pdbx_strand_id
1 'polypeptide(L)'
;MLDLTQGRMARRIAPVILLVGLAACSRQEDKAATTAPATGATPAAPAAAPTPATAVSPQVQSMAADQLRASATKALQDNRMYAPAGDNAVEYYLALREKQPQDATVNSALTDLMPYTLIAAEQGISREEFPEAQRLIALIEKVDPKAPALPRLKTGLEAGMKTAASRSEQDAEQAKKLVEDKAKQAAEQKRLAEQQTREAAAAQQIAAQQEAARQQTAEAERVAAARRQAETPAPAPA
;
A
#
# COMPACT_ATOMS: atom_id res chain seq x y z
N MET A 1 -27.50 34.99 -16.94
CA MET A 1 -27.06 33.87 -16.11
C MET A 1 -26.94 32.67 -17.02
N LEU A 2 -25.77 32.53 -17.62
CA LEU A 2 -25.41 31.43 -18.52
C LEU A 2 -24.23 30.67 -17.88
N ASP A 3 -24.18 29.37 -18.16
CA ASP A 3 -23.02 28.47 -18.06
C ASP A 3 -22.63 27.88 -16.69
N LEU A 4 -23.15 26.69 -16.40
CA LEU A 4 -22.51 25.73 -15.47
C LEU A 4 -22.71 24.25 -15.87
N THR A 5 -22.91 23.95 -17.15
CA THR A 5 -23.20 22.58 -17.61
C THR A 5 -22.29 22.06 -18.72
N GLN A 6 -21.22 22.79 -19.08
CA GLN A 6 -20.28 22.37 -20.14
C GLN A 6 -18.95 21.75 -19.65
N GLY A 7 -18.67 21.71 -18.35
CA GLY A 7 -17.36 21.27 -17.83
C GLY A 7 -17.17 19.76 -17.61
N ARG A 8 -18.20 18.91 -17.77
CA ARG A 8 -18.14 17.48 -17.39
C ARG A 8 -17.94 16.49 -18.54
N MET A 9 -18.16 16.91 -19.79
CA MET A 9 -18.08 16.00 -20.94
C MET A 9 -16.71 16.01 -21.66
N ALA A 10 -15.84 16.99 -21.39
CA ALA A 10 -14.53 17.10 -22.03
C ALA A 10 -13.41 16.25 -21.39
N ARG A 11 -13.72 15.44 -20.36
CA ARG A 11 -12.71 14.70 -19.56
C ARG A 11 -12.68 13.18 -19.80
N ARG A 12 -13.30 12.67 -20.88
CA ARG A 12 -13.39 11.22 -21.14
C ARG A 12 -12.97 10.75 -22.54
N ILE A 13 -12.29 11.57 -23.33
CA ILE A 13 -11.82 11.17 -24.68
C ILE A 13 -10.31 11.49 -24.81
N ALA A 14 -9.50 10.88 -23.96
CA ALA A 14 -8.05 11.09 -23.96
C ALA A 14 -7.16 9.86 -23.62
N PRO A 15 -7.63 8.58 -23.61
CA PRO A 15 -6.67 7.48 -23.53
C PRO A 15 -6.88 6.36 -24.58
N VAL A 16 -7.04 6.67 -25.87
CA VAL A 16 -7.17 5.62 -26.92
C VAL A 16 -6.26 5.80 -28.15
N ILE A 17 -5.44 6.85 -28.26
CA ILE A 17 -4.51 7.00 -29.39
C ILE A 17 -3.09 7.24 -28.89
N LEU A 18 -2.45 6.18 -28.41
CA LEU A 18 -0.99 6.09 -28.30
C LEU A 18 -0.54 4.62 -28.31
N LEU A 19 -0.96 3.85 -29.32
CA LEU A 19 -0.61 2.43 -29.47
C LEU A 19 -0.25 2.00 -30.91
N VAL A 20 0.26 2.91 -31.74
CA VAL A 20 0.81 2.56 -33.06
C VAL A 20 2.09 3.35 -33.31
N GLY A 21 3.24 2.77 -32.98
CA GLY A 21 4.54 3.42 -33.16
C GLY A 21 5.77 2.50 -33.06
N LEU A 22 5.61 1.19 -33.23
CA LEU A 22 6.73 0.24 -33.28
C LEU A 22 6.57 -0.74 -34.45
N ALA A 23 6.90 -0.29 -35.67
CA ALA A 23 7.14 -1.18 -36.81
C ALA A 23 7.88 -0.46 -37.96
N ALA A 24 9.05 0.12 -37.69
CA ALA A 24 10.03 0.46 -38.74
C ALA A 24 11.35 0.94 -38.13
N CYS A 25 12.27 0.00 -37.87
CA CYS A 25 13.73 0.20 -37.96
C CYS A 25 14.42 -1.13 -37.66
N SER A 26 14.48 -1.98 -38.68
CA SER A 26 15.29 -3.21 -38.72
C SER A 26 16.30 -3.12 -39.88
N ARG A 27 17.56 -2.83 -39.58
CA ARG A 27 18.76 -3.15 -40.39
C ARG A 27 20.00 -2.80 -39.54
N GLN A 28 20.48 -3.73 -38.73
CA GLN A 28 21.59 -4.67 -38.97
C GLN A 28 22.96 -3.98 -38.91
N GLU A 29 23.72 -4.28 -37.85
CA GLU A 29 25.18 -4.45 -37.86
C GLU A 29 25.59 -5.24 -36.60
N ASP A 30 26.04 -6.46 -36.85
CA ASP A 30 26.57 -7.41 -35.87
C ASP A 30 27.93 -6.95 -35.31
N LYS A 31 28.06 -6.89 -33.99
CA LYS A 31 29.36 -7.17 -33.34
C LYS A 31 29.14 -7.85 -32.00
N ALA A 32 29.58 -9.10 -31.96
CA ALA A 32 29.57 -9.98 -30.82
C ALA A 32 30.22 -9.36 -29.58
N ALA A 33 29.47 -9.37 -28.47
CA ALA A 33 30.01 -9.47 -27.13
C ALA A 33 29.14 -10.48 -26.37
N THR A 34 29.78 -11.57 -25.97
CA THR A 34 29.24 -12.72 -25.26
C THR A 34 28.48 -12.29 -24.00
N THR A 35 27.16 -12.43 -24.00
CA THR A 35 26.34 -12.28 -22.79
C THR A 35 26.47 -13.56 -21.97
N ALA A 36 27.24 -13.49 -20.89
CA ALA A 36 27.14 -14.45 -19.80
C ALA A 36 25.72 -14.40 -19.21
N PRO A 37 25.11 -15.53 -18.84
CA PRO A 37 23.76 -15.52 -18.28
C PRO A 37 23.76 -14.75 -16.97
N ALA A 38 22.85 -13.79 -16.86
CA ALA A 38 22.53 -13.12 -15.61
C ALA A 38 22.03 -14.18 -14.63
N THR A 39 22.91 -14.59 -13.72
CA THR A 39 22.59 -15.39 -12.54
C THR A 39 21.46 -14.69 -11.81
N GLY A 40 20.41 -15.45 -11.49
CA GLY A 40 19.21 -14.95 -10.84
C GLY A 40 19.54 -14.07 -9.64
N ALA A 41 18.86 -12.92 -9.56
CA ALA A 41 18.82 -12.13 -8.35
C ALA A 41 18.16 -12.99 -7.26
N THR A 42 19.00 -13.60 -6.43
CA THR A 42 18.61 -14.15 -5.13
C THR A 42 17.89 -13.04 -4.36
N PRO A 43 16.74 -13.33 -3.71
CA PRO A 43 16.11 -12.37 -2.81
C PRO A 43 17.14 -11.92 -1.78
N ALA A 44 17.47 -10.64 -1.78
CA ALA A 44 18.38 -10.08 -0.79
C ALA A 44 17.81 -10.42 0.60
N ALA A 45 18.59 -11.16 1.39
CA ALA A 45 18.29 -11.37 2.80
C ALA A 45 17.99 -10.01 3.45
N PRO A 46 17.05 -9.94 4.41
CA PRO A 46 16.70 -8.67 5.05
C PRO A 46 17.98 -7.98 5.50
N ALA A 47 18.24 -6.79 4.93
CA ALA A 47 19.44 -6.03 5.23
C ALA A 47 19.46 -5.82 6.74
N ALA A 48 20.49 -6.36 7.39
CA ALA A 48 20.68 -6.19 8.82
C ALA A 48 20.68 -4.68 9.14
N ALA A 49 20.03 -4.32 10.25
CA ALA A 49 20.02 -2.96 10.75
C ALA A 49 21.44 -2.36 10.77
N PRO A 50 21.63 -1.10 10.33
CA PRO A 50 22.94 -0.48 10.29
C PRO A 50 23.54 -0.45 11.70
N THR A 51 24.76 -0.97 11.81
CA THR A 51 25.58 -0.96 13.03
C THR A 51 26.71 0.03 12.87
N PRO A 52 27.41 0.45 13.94
CA PRO A 52 28.58 1.33 13.79
C PRO A 52 29.63 0.80 12.81
N ALA A 53 29.79 -0.54 12.72
CA ALA A 53 30.71 -1.16 11.76
C ALA A 53 30.26 -1.00 10.30
N THR A 54 28.96 -0.95 10.05
CA THR A 54 28.36 -0.92 8.70
C THR A 54 27.74 0.44 8.34
N ALA A 55 27.81 1.43 9.24
CA ALA A 55 27.16 2.73 9.06
C ALA A 55 27.78 3.58 7.94
N VAL A 56 29.07 3.41 7.68
CA VAL A 56 29.76 4.03 6.53
C VAL A 56 29.67 3.06 5.36
N SER A 57 29.22 3.51 4.20
CA SER A 57 29.08 2.63 3.04
C SER A 57 30.43 2.01 2.59
N PRO A 58 30.45 0.75 2.09
CA PRO A 58 31.67 0.12 1.58
C PRO A 58 32.36 0.93 0.48
N GLN A 59 31.58 1.61 -0.37
CA GLN A 59 32.06 2.48 -1.43
C GLN A 59 32.91 3.60 -0.84
N VAL A 60 32.38 4.31 0.17
CA VAL A 60 33.10 5.37 0.88
C VAL A 60 34.36 4.83 1.58
N GLN A 61 34.26 3.68 2.27
CA GLN A 61 35.42 3.08 2.94
C GLN A 61 36.58 2.76 1.98
N SER A 62 36.26 2.35 0.74
CA SER A 62 37.25 1.99 -0.27
C SER A 62 37.98 3.17 -0.93
N MET A 63 37.48 4.40 -0.77
CA MET A 63 38.06 5.59 -1.41
C MET A 63 39.46 5.93 -0.87
N ALA A 64 40.27 6.58 -1.71
CA ALA A 64 41.57 7.10 -1.31
C ALA A 64 41.42 8.34 -0.41
N ALA A 65 42.41 8.60 0.46
CA ALA A 65 42.33 9.70 1.44
C ALA A 65 42.13 11.09 0.77
N ASP A 66 42.85 11.40 -0.30
CA ASP A 66 42.70 12.69 -0.98
C ASP A 66 41.31 12.85 -1.62
N GLN A 67 40.78 11.76 -2.18
CA GLN A 67 39.43 11.73 -2.72
C GLN A 67 38.39 11.93 -1.62
N LEU A 68 38.54 11.26 -0.48
CA LEU A 68 37.66 11.43 0.67
C LEU A 68 37.66 12.88 1.19
N ARG A 69 38.84 13.53 1.24
CA ARG A 69 38.95 14.93 1.67
C ARG A 69 38.23 15.87 0.71
N ALA A 70 38.44 15.70 -0.60
CA ALA A 70 37.73 16.47 -1.61
C ALA A 70 36.21 16.26 -1.56
N SER A 71 35.77 15.00 -1.42
CA SER A 71 34.35 14.66 -1.29
C SER A 71 33.72 15.20 -0.02
N ALA A 72 34.40 15.16 1.12
CA ALA A 72 33.92 15.74 2.38
C ALA A 72 33.71 17.24 2.26
N THR A 73 34.70 17.98 1.73
CA THR A 73 34.59 19.42 1.50
C THR A 73 33.45 19.75 0.54
N LYS A 74 33.31 18.98 -0.56
CA LYS A 74 32.21 19.18 -1.50
C LYS A 74 30.85 18.92 -0.85
N ALA A 75 30.72 17.85 -0.08
CA ALA A 75 29.49 17.52 0.62
C ALA A 75 29.07 18.64 1.58
N LEU A 76 30.00 19.26 2.31
CA LEU A 76 29.70 20.42 3.15
C LEU A 76 29.25 21.64 2.33
N GLN A 77 29.92 21.95 1.22
CA GLN A 77 29.52 23.05 0.33
C GLN A 77 28.11 22.86 -0.24
N ASP A 78 27.75 21.60 -0.52
CA ASP A 78 26.44 21.21 -1.03
C ASP A 78 25.40 21.01 0.10
N ASN A 79 25.73 21.35 1.36
CA ASN A 79 24.88 21.15 2.55
C ASN A 79 24.49 19.68 2.84
N ARG A 80 25.26 18.72 2.33
CA ARG A 80 25.10 17.27 2.60
C ARG A 80 25.92 16.84 3.81
N MET A 81 25.49 17.27 5.00
CA MET A 81 26.22 17.01 6.24
C MET A 81 26.17 15.53 6.65
N TYR A 82 24.97 14.96 6.74
CA TYR A 82 24.74 13.59 7.24
C TYR A 82 23.92 12.73 6.29
N ALA A 83 23.31 13.31 5.26
CA ALA A 83 22.46 12.64 4.27
C ALA A 83 22.75 13.17 2.85
N PRO A 84 22.52 12.35 1.80
CA PRO A 84 22.05 10.97 1.82
C PRO A 84 23.15 9.97 2.21
N ALA A 85 22.78 8.72 2.49
CA ALA A 85 23.72 7.66 2.80
C ALA A 85 24.76 7.45 1.68
N GLY A 86 26.03 7.29 2.04
CA GLY A 86 27.15 7.09 1.10
C GLY A 86 27.62 8.34 0.34
N ASP A 87 26.95 9.49 0.47
CA ASP A 87 27.34 10.76 -0.15
C ASP A 87 27.08 11.95 0.79
N ASN A 88 27.75 11.92 1.94
CA ASN A 88 27.66 12.97 2.95
C ASN A 88 28.99 13.18 3.69
N ALA A 89 29.16 14.36 4.26
CA ALA A 89 30.40 14.78 4.91
C ALA A 89 30.78 13.87 6.10
N VAL A 90 29.82 13.48 6.94
CA VAL A 90 30.08 12.63 8.13
C VAL A 90 30.70 11.30 7.73
N GLU A 91 30.16 10.60 6.73
CA GLU A 91 30.70 9.33 6.25
C GLU A 91 32.11 9.49 5.64
N TYR A 92 32.34 10.55 4.86
CA TYR A 92 33.66 10.82 4.29
C TYR A 92 34.71 11.12 5.37
N TYR A 93 34.37 11.93 6.38
CA TYR A 93 35.27 12.21 7.50
C TYR A 93 35.50 10.99 8.41
N LEU A 94 34.49 10.13 8.60
CA LEU A 94 34.67 8.86 9.32
C LEU A 94 35.64 7.92 8.60
N ALA A 95 35.50 7.77 7.28
CA ALA A 95 36.44 6.99 6.48
C ALA A 95 37.86 7.60 6.45
N LEU A 96 37.97 8.93 6.46
CA LEU A 96 39.26 9.61 6.62
C LEU A 96 39.89 9.30 7.98
N ARG A 97 39.11 9.35 9.06
CA ARG A 97 39.61 9.09 10.41
C ARG A 97 40.13 7.67 10.57
N GLU A 98 39.50 6.68 9.91
CA GLU A 98 40.02 5.31 9.90
C GLU A 98 41.42 5.21 9.26
N LYS A 99 41.70 6.02 8.23
CA LYS A 99 43.00 6.06 7.54
C LYS A 99 44.01 6.97 8.24
N GLN A 100 43.54 8.05 8.88
CA GLN A 100 44.33 9.12 9.49
C GLN A 100 43.79 9.46 10.89
N PRO A 101 43.90 8.55 11.87
CA PRO A 101 43.24 8.70 13.18
C PRO A 101 43.75 9.90 14.01
N GLN A 102 44.97 10.37 13.73
CA GLN A 102 45.61 11.48 14.43
C GLN A 102 45.42 12.84 13.72
N ASP A 103 44.69 12.90 12.60
CA ASP A 103 44.42 14.17 11.90
C ASP A 103 43.43 15.02 12.74
N ALA A 104 43.96 16.08 13.34
CA ALA A 104 43.19 16.98 14.18
C ALA A 104 42.08 17.71 13.41
N THR A 105 42.27 17.98 12.12
CA THR A 105 41.27 18.64 11.27
C THR A 105 40.08 17.71 11.03
N VAL A 106 40.32 16.42 10.80
CA VAL A 106 39.25 15.41 10.65
C VAL A 106 38.48 15.24 11.95
N ASN A 107 39.18 15.16 13.09
CA ASN A 107 38.53 15.02 14.39
C ASN A 107 37.68 16.25 14.75
N SER A 108 38.19 17.48 14.50
CA SER A 108 37.43 18.72 14.69
C SER A 108 36.17 18.75 13.83
N ALA A 109 36.29 18.43 12.53
CA ALA A 109 35.14 18.43 11.62
C ALA A 109 34.05 17.44 12.08
N LEU A 110 34.42 16.26 12.57
CA LEU A 110 33.45 15.32 13.13
C LEU A 110 32.78 15.86 14.41
N THR A 111 33.52 16.54 15.28
CA THR A 111 32.93 17.21 16.45
C THR A 111 31.94 18.31 16.03
N ASP A 112 32.27 19.09 15.00
CA ASP A 112 31.40 20.18 14.51
C ASP A 112 30.12 19.65 13.83
N LEU A 113 30.18 18.47 13.21
CA LEU A 113 29.04 17.83 12.53
C LEU A 113 28.10 17.06 13.47
N MET A 114 28.58 16.70 14.67
CA MET A 114 27.81 15.90 15.62
C MET A 114 26.48 16.53 16.06
N PRO A 115 26.41 17.84 16.41
CA PRO A 115 25.14 18.47 16.80
C PRO A 115 24.06 18.35 15.72
N TYR A 116 24.44 18.52 14.45
CA TYR A 116 23.49 18.43 13.33
C TYR A 116 23.04 16.99 13.07
N THR A 117 23.97 16.03 13.14
CA THR A 117 23.66 14.60 12.98
C THR A 117 22.75 14.08 14.09
N LEU A 118 22.98 14.55 15.32
CA LEU A 118 22.13 14.26 16.48
C LEU A 118 20.70 14.75 16.27
N ILE A 119 20.54 16.02 15.90
CA ILE A 119 19.21 16.61 15.64
C ILE A 119 18.49 15.85 14.52
N ALA A 120 19.21 15.47 13.46
CA ALA A 120 18.65 14.70 12.36
C ALA A 120 18.16 13.31 12.81
N ALA A 121 18.90 12.61 13.67
CA ALA A 121 18.48 11.33 14.23
C ALA A 121 17.18 11.46 15.05
N GLU A 122 17.08 12.50 15.88
CA GLU A 122 15.88 12.78 16.69
C GLU A 122 14.66 13.11 15.83
N GLN A 123 14.86 13.91 14.79
CA GLN A 123 13.82 14.23 13.82
C GLN A 123 13.38 12.98 13.06
N GLY A 124 14.32 12.12 12.65
CA GLY A 124 14.03 10.85 11.98
C GLY A 124 13.17 9.93 12.86
N ILE A 125 13.49 9.80 14.15
CA ILE A 125 12.64 9.04 15.11
C ILE A 125 11.24 9.68 15.16
N SER A 126 11.16 11.00 15.28
CA SER A 126 9.90 11.72 15.43
C SER A 126 9.03 11.67 14.16
N ARG A 127 9.65 11.55 12.99
CA ARG A 127 9.00 11.40 11.68
C ARG A 127 8.77 9.94 11.29
N GLU A 128 9.14 9.00 12.16
CA GLU A 128 9.04 7.56 11.92
C GLU A 128 9.88 7.07 10.73
N GLU A 129 10.94 7.80 10.40
CA GLU A 129 11.98 7.45 9.43
C GLU A 129 13.01 6.52 10.09
N PHE A 130 12.53 5.44 10.72
CA PHE A 130 13.34 4.60 11.60
C PHE A 130 14.61 4.02 10.97
N PRO A 131 14.62 3.57 9.70
CA PRO A 131 15.86 3.07 9.09
C PRO A 131 16.96 4.15 9.01
N GLU A 132 16.56 5.37 8.67
CA GLU A 132 17.50 6.50 8.57
C GLU A 132 17.93 6.98 9.95
N ALA A 133 17.01 7.07 10.91
CA ALA A 133 17.34 7.36 12.30
C ALA A 133 18.35 6.36 12.87
N GLN A 134 18.16 5.07 12.60
CA GLN A 134 19.08 4.02 13.04
C GLN A 134 20.48 4.18 12.42
N ARG A 135 20.55 4.51 11.12
CA ARG A 135 21.82 4.80 10.45
C ARG A 135 22.53 5.99 11.09
N LEU A 136 21.82 7.09 11.33
CA LEU A 136 22.37 8.29 11.97
C LEU A 136 22.85 8.00 13.40
N ILE A 137 22.12 7.22 14.19
CA ILE A 137 22.56 6.75 15.52
C ILE A 137 23.87 5.96 15.42
N ALA A 138 23.97 5.06 14.44
CA ALA A 138 25.17 4.27 14.22
C ALA A 138 26.38 5.13 13.79
N LEU A 139 26.15 6.21 13.02
CA LEU A 139 27.19 7.20 12.69
C LEU A 139 27.62 7.99 13.93
N ILE A 140 26.68 8.46 14.76
CA ILE A 140 26.97 9.14 16.03
C ILE A 140 27.81 8.24 16.95
N GLU A 141 27.44 6.97 17.08
CA GLU A 141 28.18 5.99 17.88
C GLU A 141 29.56 5.69 17.28
N LYS A 142 29.69 5.70 15.96
CA LYS A 142 31.01 5.59 15.31
C LYS A 142 31.87 6.81 15.59
N VAL A 143 31.31 8.02 15.58
CA VAL A 143 32.03 9.27 15.89
C VAL A 143 32.50 9.29 17.35
N ASP A 144 31.57 9.07 18.28
CA ASP A 144 31.83 9.02 19.71
C ASP A 144 30.96 7.94 20.38
N PRO A 145 31.54 6.77 20.73
CA PRO A 145 30.83 5.69 21.40
C PRO A 145 30.31 6.07 22.80
N LYS A 146 30.83 7.15 23.40
CA LYS A 146 30.46 7.64 24.74
C LYS A 146 29.53 8.85 24.67
N ALA A 147 29.00 9.20 23.48
CA ALA A 147 28.12 10.34 23.32
C ALA A 147 26.89 10.20 24.25
N PRO A 148 26.62 11.20 25.12
CA PRO A 148 25.61 11.10 26.17
C PRO A 148 24.18 10.95 25.64
N ALA A 149 23.93 11.32 24.38
CA ALA A 149 22.63 11.18 23.74
C ALA A 149 22.30 9.74 23.31
N LEU A 150 23.30 8.86 23.09
CA LEU A 150 23.09 7.53 22.52
C LEU A 150 22.07 6.67 23.28
N PRO A 151 22.10 6.58 24.63
CA PRO A 151 21.09 5.80 25.36
C PRO A 151 19.68 6.31 25.10
N ARG A 152 19.47 7.64 25.08
CA ARG A 152 18.15 8.23 24.81
C ARG A 152 17.70 7.99 23.37
N LEU A 153 18.59 8.10 22.40
CA LEU A 153 18.25 7.86 20.98
C LEU A 153 17.86 6.41 20.72
N LYS A 154 18.62 5.44 21.27
CA LYS A 154 18.33 4.00 21.11
C LYS A 154 16.98 3.63 21.73
N THR A 155 16.72 4.07 22.96
CA THR A 155 15.41 3.88 23.60
C THR A 155 14.28 4.55 22.83
N GLY A 156 14.50 5.77 22.32
CA GLY A 156 13.51 6.49 21.52
C GLY A 156 13.17 5.78 20.21
N LEU A 157 14.19 5.24 19.51
CA LEU A 157 14.03 4.46 18.30
C LEU A 157 13.22 3.17 18.56
N GLU A 158 13.59 2.40 19.59
CA GLU A 158 12.88 1.17 19.96
C GLU A 158 11.41 1.44 20.34
N ALA A 159 11.18 2.48 21.16
CA ALA A 159 9.83 2.88 21.54
C ALA A 159 9.00 3.31 20.33
N GLY A 160 9.58 4.15 19.45
CA GLY A 160 8.92 4.60 18.23
C GLY A 160 8.54 3.44 17.30
N MET A 161 9.47 2.51 17.04
CA MET A 161 9.19 1.32 16.23
C MET A 161 8.09 0.46 16.83
N LYS A 162 8.11 0.25 18.16
CA LYS A 162 7.06 -0.52 18.85
C LYS A 162 5.69 0.16 18.72
N THR A 163 5.61 1.47 18.95
CA THR A 163 4.36 2.21 18.82
C THR A 163 3.83 2.16 17.38
N ALA A 164 4.69 2.33 16.38
CA ALA A 164 4.31 2.23 14.98
C ALA A 164 3.79 0.83 14.61
N ALA A 165 4.46 -0.22 15.07
CA ALA A 165 4.03 -1.60 14.88
C ALA A 165 2.65 -1.85 15.52
N SER A 166 2.45 -1.45 16.78
CA SER A 166 1.16 -1.63 17.46
C SER A 166 0.02 -0.88 16.77
N ARG A 167 0.24 0.32 16.23
CA ARG A 167 -0.78 1.02 15.44
C ARG A 167 -1.10 0.27 14.15
N SER A 168 -0.09 -0.21 13.43
CA SER A 168 -0.32 -1.00 12.22
C SER A 168 -1.11 -2.29 12.49
N GLU A 169 -0.86 -2.95 13.62
CA GLU A 169 -1.62 -4.13 14.04
C GLU A 169 -3.08 -3.79 14.37
N GLN A 170 -3.30 -2.69 15.10
CA GLN A 170 -4.63 -2.19 15.43
C GLN A 170 -5.42 -1.81 14.18
N ASP A 171 -4.82 -1.08 13.24
CA ASP A 171 -5.45 -0.69 11.98
C ASP A 171 -5.82 -1.92 11.14
N ALA A 172 -4.94 -2.93 11.11
CA ALA A 172 -5.21 -4.20 10.43
C ALA A 172 -6.36 -4.98 11.09
N GLU A 173 -6.43 -5.01 12.42
CA GLU A 173 -7.52 -5.65 13.15
C GLU A 173 -8.86 -4.94 12.93
N GLN A 174 -8.86 -3.60 12.97
CA GLN A 174 -10.03 -2.79 12.67
C GLN A 174 -10.52 -3.00 11.23
N ALA A 175 -9.60 -3.04 10.27
CA ALA A 175 -9.94 -3.31 8.88
C ALA A 175 -10.58 -4.71 8.72
N LYS A 176 -10.04 -5.73 9.39
CA LYS A 176 -10.64 -7.09 9.39
C LYS A 176 -12.05 -7.08 9.97
N LYS A 177 -12.25 -6.45 11.13
CA LYS A 177 -13.58 -6.32 11.76
C LYS A 177 -14.59 -5.64 10.84
N LEU A 178 -14.20 -4.55 10.18
CA LEU A 178 -15.05 -3.84 9.22
C LEU A 178 -15.44 -4.70 8.01
N VAL A 179 -14.54 -5.55 7.53
CA VAL A 179 -14.82 -6.49 6.44
C VAL A 179 -15.77 -7.60 6.91
N GLU A 180 -15.51 -8.18 8.09
CA GLU A 180 -16.38 -9.21 8.68
C GLU A 180 -17.80 -8.69 8.94
N ASP A 181 -17.94 -7.49 9.49
CA ASP A 181 -19.25 -6.91 9.79
C ASP A 181 -20.02 -6.60 8.51
N LYS A 182 -19.36 -6.08 7.46
CA LYS A 182 -19.98 -5.91 6.15
C LYS A 182 -20.41 -7.24 5.53
N ALA A 183 -19.61 -8.30 5.69
CA ALA A 183 -19.96 -9.62 5.20
C ALA A 183 -21.18 -10.21 5.93
N LYS A 184 -21.26 -10.04 7.26
CA LYS A 184 -22.43 -10.44 8.07
C LYS A 184 -23.68 -9.67 7.65
N GLN A 185 -23.59 -8.35 7.50
CA GLN A 185 -24.70 -7.52 7.04
C GLN A 185 -25.19 -7.92 5.65
N ALA A 186 -24.27 -8.19 4.71
CA ALA A 186 -24.63 -8.65 3.37
C ALA A 186 -25.30 -10.04 3.40
N ALA A 187 -24.81 -10.96 4.25
CA ALA A 187 -25.40 -12.28 4.42
C ALA A 187 -26.82 -12.19 5.04
N GLU A 188 -27.01 -11.33 6.03
CA GLU A 188 -28.32 -11.09 6.65
C GLU A 188 -29.31 -10.48 5.65
N GLN A 189 -28.89 -9.45 4.90
CA GLN A 189 -29.70 -8.85 3.83
C GLN A 189 -30.11 -9.89 2.78
N LYS A 190 -29.18 -10.76 2.36
CA LYS A 190 -29.48 -11.84 1.44
C LYS A 190 -30.49 -12.82 2.02
N ARG A 191 -30.36 -13.17 3.30
CA ARG A 191 -31.29 -14.08 3.99
C ARG A 191 -32.70 -13.49 4.08
N LEU A 192 -32.82 -12.20 4.39
CA LEU A 192 -34.10 -11.48 4.42
C LEU A 192 -34.72 -11.41 3.02
N ALA A 193 -33.94 -11.12 1.97
CA ALA A 193 -34.42 -11.10 0.59
C ALA A 193 -34.89 -12.49 0.13
N GLU A 194 -34.18 -13.56 0.50
CA GLU A 194 -34.58 -14.94 0.22
C GLU A 194 -35.88 -15.32 0.95
N GLN A 195 -36.04 -14.91 2.21
CA GLN A 195 -37.28 -15.13 2.98
C GLN A 195 -38.47 -14.43 2.33
N GLN A 196 -38.35 -13.15 2.00
CA GLN A 196 -39.39 -12.39 1.31
C GLN A 196 -39.77 -13.01 -0.04
N THR A 197 -38.78 -13.51 -0.79
CA THR A 197 -39.03 -14.18 -2.08
C THR A 197 -39.79 -15.49 -1.89
N ARG A 198 -39.45 -16.29 -0.87
CA ARG A 198 -40.17 -17.53 -0.57
C ARG A 198 -41.60 -17.27 -0.09
N GLU A 199 -41.81 -16.26 0.75
CA GLU A 199 -43.14 -15.87 1.21
C GLU A 199 -44.02 -15.37 0.06
N ALA A 200 -43.47 -14.53 -0.82
CA ALA A 200 -44.18 -14.06 -2.01
C ALA A 200 -44.54 -15.21 -2.96
N ALA A 201 -43.62 -16.17 -3.19
CA ALA A 201 -43.89 -17.35 -4.00
C ALA A 201 -44.97 -18.25 -3.36
N ALA A 202 -44.94 -18.44 -2.05
CA ALA A 202 -45.97 -19.21 -1.33
C ALA A 202 -47.34 -18.52 -1.41
N ALA A 203 -47.40 -17.20 -1.24
CA ALA A 203 -48.64 -16.42 -1.37
C ALA A 203 -49.23 -16.52 -2.79
N GLN A 204 -48.39 -16.44 -3.83
CA GLN A 204 -48.83 -16.62 -5.23
C GLN A 204 -49.39 -18.02 -5.48
N GLN A 205 -48.76 -19.06 -4.93
CA GLN A 205 -49.26 -20.44 -5.06
C GLN A 205 -50.63 -20.62 -4.38
N ILE A 206 -50.82 -20.06 -3.18
CA ILE A 206 -52.11 -20.11 -2.49
C ILE A 206 -53.19 -19.36 -3.29
N ALA A 207 -52.88 -18.17 -3.81
CA ALA A 207 -53.82 -17.41 -4.64
C ALA A 207 -54.22 -18.19 -5.91
N ALA A 208 -53.26 -18.79 -6.61
CA ALA A 208 -53.52 -19.61 -7.79
C ALA A 208 -54.40 -20.84 -7.48
N GLN A 209 -54.18 -21.50 -6.34
CA GLN A 209 -55.02 -22.62 -5.89
C GLN A 209 -56.46 -22.17 -5.59
N GLN A 210 -56.63 -21.01 -4.95
CA GLN A 210 -57.96 -20.45 -4.67
C GLN A 210 -58.70 -20.07 -5.94
N GLU A 211 -58.02 -19.47 -6.92
CA GLU A 211 -58.59 -19.17 -8.23
C GLU A 211 -59.01 -20.43 -8.98
N ALA A 212 -58.15 -21.46 -9.01
CA ALA A 212 -58.48 -22.74 -9.62
C ALA A 212 -59.69 -23.40 -8.93
N ALA A 213 -59.76 -23.37 -7.60
CA ALA A 213 -60.90 -23.89 -6.86
C ALA A 213 -62.20 -23.14 -7.18
N ARG A 214 -62.16 -21.80 -7.26
CA ARG A 214 -63.32 -20.97 -7.67
C ARG A 214 -63.78 -21.28 -9.08
N GLN A 215 -62.85 -21.47 -10.03
CA GLN A 215 -63.17 -21.85 -11.40
C GLN A 215 -63.86 -23.21 -11.45
N GLN A 216 -63.34 -24.22 -10.73
CA GLN A 216 -63.97 -25.53 -10.63
C GLN A 216 -65.38 -25.47 -10.03
N THR A 217 -65.59 -24.63 -9.01
CA THR A 217 -66.93 -24.46 -8.42
C THR A 217 -67.90 -23.81 -9.41
N ALA A 218 -67.47 -22.75 -10.10
CA ALA A 218 -68.26 -22.07 -11.12
C ALA A 218 -68.59 -22.98 -12.31
N GLU A 219 -67.65 -23.83 -12.74
CA GLU A 219 -67.88 -24.83 -13.78
C GLU A 219 -68.89 -25.90 -13.34
N ALA A 220 -68.76 -26.42 -12.12
CA ALA A 220 -69.71 -27.37 -11.55
C ALA A 220 -71.14 -26.78 -11.46
N GLU A 221 -71.26 -25.51 -11.06
CA GLU A 221 -72.54 -24.79 -11.06
C GLU A 221 -73.11 -24.61 -12.47
N ARG A 222 -72.29 -24.27 -13.47
CA ARG A 222 -72.72 -24.16 -14.87
C ARG A 222 -73.24 -25.49 -15.41
N VAL A 223 -72.54 -26.59 -15.13
CA VAL A 223 -72.97 -27.94 -15.53
C VAL A 223 -74.27 -28.33 -14.83
N ALA A 224 -74.40 -28.04 -13.53
CA ALA A 224 -75.63 -28.29 -12.78
C ALA A 224 -76.81 -27.45 -13.30
N ALA A 225 -76.60 -26.18 -13.62
CA ALA A 225 -77.61 -25.31 -14.20
C ALA A 225 -78.05 -25.79 -15.60
N ALA A 226 -77.11 -26.20 -16.45
CA ALA A 226 -77.40 -26.77 -17.76
C ALA A 226 -78.24 -28.06 -17.67
N ARG A 227 -77.94 -28.94 -16.69
CA ARG A 227 -78.76 -30.14 -16.43
C ARG A 227 -80.19 -29.78 -16.00
N ARG A 228 -80.38 -28.81 -15.10
CA ARG A 228 -81.73 -28.37 -14.67
C ARG A 228 -82.55 -27.79 -15.83
N GLN A 229 -81.92 -27.05 -16.74
CA GLN A 229 -82.59 -26.53 -17.93
C GLN A 229 -83.00 -27.63 -18.91
N ALA A 230 -82.23 -28.72 -18.99
CA ALA A 230 -82.59 -29.89 -19.81
C ALA A 230 -83.73 -30.74 -19.21
N GLU A 231 -83.95 -30.68 -17.89
CA GLU A 231 -85.02 -31.42 -17.17
C GLU A 231 -86.34 -30.63 -17.02
N THR A 232 -86.42 -29.37 -17.47
CA THR A 232 -87.67 -28.60 -17.41
C THR A 232 -88.62 -29.04 -18.54
N PRO A 233 -89.83 -29.58 -18.28
CA PRO A 233 -90.72 -30.04 -19.34
C PRO A 233 -91.25 -28.85 -20.14
N ALA A 234 -91.28 -28.98 -21.47
CA ALA A 234 -91.94 -28.00 -22.34
C ALA A 234 -93.42 -27.85 -21.94
N PRO A 235 -93.97 -26.61 -21.86
CA PRO A 235 -95.38 -26.43 -21.62
C PRO A 235 -96.18 -27.10 -22.75
N ALA A 236 -97.09 -28.00 -22.38
CA ALA A 236 -97.92 -28.72 -23.33
C ALA A 236 -98.76 -27.74 -24.17
N PRO A 237 -98.77 -27.85 -25.52
CA PRO A 237 -99.67 -27.06 -26.34
C PRO A 237 -101.11 -27.55 -26.15
N ALA A 238 -102.03 -26.57 -26.13
CA ALA A 238 -103.48 -26.73 -26.00
C ALA A 238 -104.14 -27.39 -27.22
#